data_AF-A0A966UMP7-F1
#
_entry.id   AF-A0A966UMP7-F1
#
_cell.length_a   1.000
_cell.length_b   1.000
_cell.length_c   1.000
_cell.angle_alpha   90.00
_cell.angle_beta   90.00
_cell.angle_gamma   90.00
#
_symmetry.space_group_name_H-M   'P 1'
#
loop_
_entity.id
_entity.type
_entity.pdbx_description
1 polymer ?
#
loop_
_entity_poly.entity_id
_entity_poly.type
_entity_poly.pdbx_seq_one_letter_code
_entity_poly.pdbx_strand_id
1 'polypeptide(L)' 'MDIKQNLKAVKQIYMSDAAISMLCDFERVLDNMDFYTFPNWRIGELVEGPIISRYWVKCIFMWPLDRM' A
#
# COMPACT_ATOMS: atom_id res chain seq x y z
N MET A 1 -3.16 13.73 -12.47
CA MET A 1 -2.52 12.40 -12.61
C MET A 1 -3.63 11.38 -12.70
N ASP A 2 -3.74 10.72 -13.85
CA ASP A 2 -4.88 9.90 -14.24
C ASP A 2 -5.14 8.70 -13.33
N ILE A 3 -6.38 8.54 -12.84
CA ILE A 3 -6.92 7.34 -12.18
C ILE A 3 -6.59 6.06 -13.00
N LYS A 4 -6.49 6.20 -14.33
CA LYS A 4 -6.13 5.10 -15.26
C LYS A 4 -4.68 4.60 -15.11
N GLN A 5 -3.74 5.44 -14.66
CA GLN A 5 -2.36 5.04 -14.41
C GLN A 5 -2.26 4.20 -13.12
N ASN A 6 -2.93 4.63 -12.05
CA ASN A 6 -3.00 3.86 -10.79
C ASN A 6 -3.65 2.48 -11.00
N LEU A 7 -4.71 2.40 -11.80
CA LEU A 7 -5.33 1.12 -12.18
C LEU A 7 -4.38 0.17 -12.92
N LYS A 8 -3.45 0.68 -13.73
CA LYS A 8 -2.44 -0.15 -14.41
C LYS A 8 -1.38 -0.65 -13.43
N ALA A 9 -0.90 0.19 -12.52
CA ALA A 9 0.06 -0.19 -11.49
C ALA A 9 -0.52 -1.27 -10.55
N VAL A 10 -1.74 -1.05 -10.06
CA VAL A 10 -2.48 -2.02 -9.24
C VAL A 10 -2.70 -3.33 -10.02
N LYS A 11 -3.09 -3.27 -11.30
CA LYS A 11 -3.23 -4.49 -12.13
C LYS A 11 -1.93 -5.27 -12.29
N GLN A 12 -0.79 -4.60 -12.38
CA GLN A 12 0.51 -5.26 -12.51
C GLN A 12 0.94 -5.94 -11.20
N ILE A 13 0.66 -5.32 -10.05
CA ILE A 13 0.87 -5.91 -8.72
C ILE A 13 -0.05 -7.11 -8.51
N TYR A 14 -1.31 -7.02 -8.96
CA TYR A 14 -2.27 -8.13 -8.94
C TYR A 14 -1.86 -9.34 -9.79
N MET A 15 -0.92 -9.20 -10.73
CA MET A 15 -0.44 -10.32 -11.56
C MET A 15 0.69 -11.13 -10.90
N SER A 16 1.11 -10.78 -9.69
CA SER A 16 2.13 -11.52 -8.93
C SER A 16 1.63 -11.87 -7.53
N ASP A 17 1.34 -13.14 -7.30
CA ASP A 17 0.93 -13.66 -5.98
C ASP A 17 1.94 -13.32 -4.88
N ALA A 18 3.23 -13.24 -5.22
CA ALA A 18 4.29 -12.85 -4.29
C ALA A 18 4.16 -11.39 -3.83
N ALA A 19 3.75 -10.48 -4.71
CA ALA A 19 3.57 -9.07 -4.37
C ALA A 19 2.33 -8.87 -3.48
N ILE A 20 1.25 -9.62 -3.74
CA ILE A 20 0.06 -9.61 -2.88
C ILE A 20 0.40 -10.16 -1.49
N SER A 21 1.08 -11.30 -1.41
CA SER A 21 1.50 -11.88 -0.14
C SER A 21 2.35 -10.90 0.68
N MET A 22 3.31 -10.21 0.04
CA MET A 22 4.10 -9.19 0.73
C MET A 22 3.29 -7.99 1.21
N LEU A 23 2.30 -7.53 0.44
CA LEU A 23 1.42 -6.45 0.88
C LEU A 23 0.58 -6.85 2.09
N CYS A 24 0.05 -8.08 2.11
CA CYS A 24 -0.67 -8.61 3.27
C CYS A 24 0.24 -8.73 4.50
N ASP A 25 1.49 -9.19 4.32
CA ASP A 25 2.47 -9.23 5.41
C ASP A 25 2.83 -7.83 5.92
N PHE A 26 2.92 -6.86 5.00
CA PHE A 26 3.17 -5.45 5.33
C PHE A 26 2.02 -4.84 6.14
N GLU A 27 0.76 -5.06 5.73
CA GLU A 27 -0.43 -4.66 6.49
C GLU A 27 -0.43 -5.28 7.89
N ARG A 28 -0.13 -6.58 8.00
CA ARG A 28 -0.05 -7.27 9.28
C ARG A 28 0.98 -6.64 10.22
N VAL A 29 2.13 -6.20 9.70
CA VAL A 29 3.14 -5.50 10.52
C VAL A 29 2.61 -4.16 11.03
N LEU A 30 1.91 -3.40 10.19
CA LEU A 30 1.32 -2.11 10.56
C LEU A 30 0.20 -2.26 11.60
N ASP A 31 -0.61 -3.30 11.48
CA ASP A 31 -1.64 -3.63 12.48
C ASP A 31 -1.01 -3.97 13.84
N ASN A 32 0.12 -4.69 13.86
CA ASN A 32 0.86 -4.97 15.10
C ASN A 32 1.51 -3.70 15.72
N MET A 33 1.64 -2.62 14.96
CA MET A 33 2.15 -1.32 15.43
C MET A 33 1.02 -0.35 15.81
N ASP A 34 -0.23 -0.83 15.90
CA ASP A 34 -1.42 -0.04 16.27
C ASP A 34 -1.77 1.11 15.30
N PHE A 35 -1.32 1.04 14.04
CA PHE A 35 -1.57 2.08 13.04
C PHE A 35 -3.05 2.18 12.61
N TYR A 36 -3.84 1.15 12.89
CA TYR A 36 -5.29 1.16 12.68
C TYR A 36 -6.05 2.18 13.55
N THR A 37 -5.41 2.73 14.58
CA THR A 37 -6.01 3.73 15.48
C THR A 37 -6.21 5.10 14.82
N PHE A 38 -5.54 5.37 13.70
CA PHE A 38 -5.73 6.59 12.95
C PHE A 38 -7.08 6.58 12.21
N PRO A 39 -7.93 7.62 12.38
CA PRO A 39 -9.32 7.63 11.91
C PRO A 39 -9.51 7.44 10.40
N ASN A 40 -8.46 7.61 9.59
CA ASN A 40 -8.49 7.48 8.14
C ASN A 40 -7.48 6.46 7.59
N TRP A 41 -6.91 5.60 8.44
CA TRP A 41 -5.94 4.57 8.05
C TRP A 41 -6.39 3.76 6.83
N ARG A 42 -7.64 3.26 6.88
CA ARG A 42 -8.25 2.44 5.82
C ARG A 42 -8.56 3.19 4.52
N ILE A 43 -8.49 4.51 4.51
CA ILE A 43 -8.79 5.36 3.33
C ILE A 43 -7.52 5.58 2.49
N GLY A 44 -6.35 5.20 3.02
CA GLY A 44 -5.08 5.34 2.31
C GLY A 44 -5.07 4.51 1.03
N GLU A 45 -4.72 5.14 -0.09
CA GLU A 45 -4.51 4.44 -1.35
C GLU A 45 -3.01 4.14 -1.52
N LEU A 46 -2.69 2.91 -1.93
CA LEU A 46 -1.33 2.53 -2.32
C LEU A 46 -1.01 3.21 -3.67
N VAL A 47 -0.07 4.15 -3.63
CA VAL A 47 0.40 4.89 -4.82
C VAL A 47 1.51 4.11 -5.53
N GLU A 48 2.41 3.52 -4.76
CA GLU A 48 3.59 2.83 -5.28
C GLU A 48 4.06 1.73 -4.32
N GLY A 49 4.52 0.60 -4.87
CA GLY A 49 5.02 -0.55 -4.12
C GLY A 49 4.16 -1.81 -4.29
N PRO A 50 4.59 -2.97 -3.76
CA PRO A 50 5.74 -3.15 -2.88
C PRO A 50 7.07 -3.18 -3.67
N ILE A 51 7.98 -2.25 -3.37
CA ILE A 51 9.35 -2.28 -3.92
C ILE A 51 10.20 -3.13 -2.98
N ILE A 52 10.57 -4.32 -3.48
CA ILE A 52 11.32 -5.32 -2.72
C ILE A 52 12.81 -5.08 -2.94
N SER A 53 13.52 -4.85 -1.84
CA SER A 53 14.98 -4.85 -1.76
C SER A 53 15.43 -5.94 -0.79
N ARG A 54 16.73 -6.27 -0.79
CA ARG A 54 17.27 -7.41 -0.02
C ARG A 54 16.90 -7.43 1.47
N TYR A 55 16.71 -6.26 2.08
CA TYR A 55 16.37 -6.11 3.51
C TYR A 55 15.20 -5.16 3.76
N TRP A 56 14.57 -4.65 2.71
CA TRP A 56 13.61 -3.55 2.83
C TRP A 56 12.43 -3.77 1.90
N VAL A 57 11.24 -3.46 2.40
CA VAL A 57 10.04 -3.31 1.60
C VAL A 57 9.62 -1.85 1.69
N LYS A 58 9.42 -1.20 0.55
CA LYS A 58 8.97 0.19 0.47
C LYS A 58 7.61 0.26 -0.19
N CYS A 59 6.69 0.94 0.47
CA CYS A 59 5.34 1.25 0.00
C CYS A 59 5.07 2.73 0.25
N ILE A 60 4.44 3.40 -0.71
CA ILE A 60 4.03 4.81 -0.60
C ILE A 60 2.50 4.84 -0.61
N PHE A 61 1.94 5.45 0.42
CA PHE A 61 0.52 5.63 0.59
C PHE A 61 0.15 7.10 0.51
N MET A 62 -1.04 7.38 -0.02
CA MET A 62 -1.60 8.72 -0.11
C MET A 62 -2.96 8.76 0.56
N TRP A 63 -3.18 9.83 1.33
CA TRP A 63 -4.48 10.15 1.91
C TRP A 63 -4.99 11.47 1.34
N PRO A 64 -6.32 11.64 1.22
CA PRO A 64 -6.91 12.95 0.93
C PRO A 64 -6.54 13.94 2.04
N LEU A 65 -6.08 15.13 1.65
CA LEU A 65 -5.65 16.18 2.59
C LEU A 65 -6.76 16.58 3.57
N ASP A 66 -8.02 16.59 3.11
CA ASP A 66 -9.18 16.96 3.92
C ASP A 66 -9.55 15.89 4.97
N ARG A 67 -8.88 14.74 4.95
CA ARG A 67 -9.10 13.59 5.84
C ARG A 67 -7.80 13.12 6.50
N MET A 68 -6.85 14.03 6.70
CA MET A 68 -5.65 13.79 7.51
C MET A 68 -5.89 14.28 8.93
#